data_AF-A0A971LVE7-F1
#
_entry.id   AF-A0A971LVE7-F1
#
_cell.length_a   1.000
_cell.length_b   1.000
_cell.length_c   1.000
_cell.angle_alpha   90.00
_cell.angle_beta   90.00
_cell.angle_gamma   90.00
#
_symmetry.space_group_name_H-M   'P 1'
#
loop_
_entity.id
_entity.type
_entity.pdbx_description
1 polymer ?
#
loop_
_entity_poly.entity_id
_entity_poly.type
_entity_poly.pdbx_seq_one_letter_code
_entity_poly.pdbx_strand_id
1 'polypeptide(L)'
;MSNNIQNFNKQILCLNPSRRRNKALSKTDKKIGIDLGIKDFAVTSDGDKIINPKWLRKSEERIKKLQRDLSRKQKGSKNREKARLRLAKAYEKLVNQIRG
;
A
#
# COMPACT_ATOMS: atom_id res chain seq x y z
N MET A 1 -10.49 -25.16 14.32
CA MET A 1 -10.74 -24.60 12.97
C MET A 1 -10.62 -23.08 13.04
N SER A 2 -9.40 -22.52 12.94
CA SER A 2 -9.23 -21.06 13.04
C SER A 2 -7.76 -20.63 12.87
N ASN A 3 -7.02 -21.09 11.86
CA ASN A 3 -5.61 -20.67 11.69
C ASN A 3 -5.11 -20.69 10.23
N ASN A 4 -5.90 -20.20 9.27
CA ASN A 4 -5.45 -20.16 7.87
C ASN A 4 -5.72 -18.86 7.10
N ILE A 5 -6.23 -17.83 7.78
CA ILE A 5 -6.48 -16.51 7.17
C ILE A 5 -5.27 -15.59 7.32
N GLN A 6 -4.36 -15.87 8.26
CA GLN A 6 -3.17 -15.03 8.48
C GLN A 6 -1.97 -15.39 7.57
N ASN A 7 -1.92 -16.60 6.99
CA ASN A 7 -0.72 -17.07 6.28
C ASN A 7 -0.66 -16.78 4.79
N PHE A 8 -1.74 -16.31 4.14
CA PHE A 8 -1.74 -16.12 2.69
C PHE A 8 -1.27 -14.73 2.23
N ASN A 9 -1.26 -13.73 3.13
CA ASN A 9 -0.85 -12.36 2.79
C ASN A 9 0.68 -12.12 2.89
N LYS A 10 1.48 -13.11 3.31
CA LYS A 10 2.93 -12.95 3.51
C LYS A 10 3.78 -13.16 2.25
N GLN A 11 3.23 -13.73 1.16
CA GLN A 11 4.07 -14.24 0.06
C GLN A 11 4.37 -13.24 -1.07
N ILE A 12 3.96 -11.97 -0.98
CA ILE A 12 4.28 -10.96 -2.02
C ILE A 12 5.05 -9.73 -1.49
N LEU A 13 5.46 -9.69 -0.21
CA LEU A 13 6.30 -8.58 0.25
C LEU A 13 7.36 -9.01 1.26
N CYS A 14 8.39 -9.69 0.76
CA CYS A 14 9.70 -9.73 1.41
C CYS A 14 10.72 -9.06 0.49
N LEU A 15 10.66 -7.73 0.38
CA LEU A 15 11.88 -6.96 0.16
C LEU A 15 12.12 -6.24 1.49
N ASN A 16 13.08 -6.75 2.26
CA ASN A 16 13.63 -6.02 3.39
C ASN A 16 14.23 -4.73 2.82
N PRO A 17 13.64 -3.54 3.04
CA PRO A 17 14.36 -2.34 2.69
C PRO A 17 15.48 -2.25 3.72
N SER A 18 16.73 -2.35 3.28
CA SER A 18 17.89 -2.00 4.09
C SER A 18 17.58 -0.69 4.79
N ARG A 19 17.38 -0.75 6.11
CA ARG A 19 16.92 0.38 6.92
C ARG A 19 17.97 1.47 6.78
N ARG A 20 17.71 2.50 5.96
CA ARG A 20 18.64 3.61 5.79
C ARG A 20 18.84 4.23 7.17
N ARG A 21 20.08 4.23 7.69
CA ARG A 21 20.42 4.94 8.92
C ARG A 21 20.21 6.43 8.64
N ASN A 22 19.16 7.00 9.21
CA ASN A 22 18.96 8.45 9.17
C ASN A 22 20.09 9.11 9.96
N LYS A 23 20.86 9.98 9.28
CA LYS A 23 21.88 10.81 9.92
C LYS A 23 21.15 11.83 10.80
N ALA A 24 21.51 11.91 12.07
CA ALA A 24 20.92 12.90 12.97
C ALA A 24 21.27 14.30 12.46
N LEU A 25 20.25 15.12 12.22
CA LEU A 25 20.40 16.52 11.87
C LEU A 25 20.45 17.34 13.18
N SER A 26 21.12 18.50 13.14
CA SER A 26 21.09 19.46 14.23
C SER A 26 19.65 19.90 14.49
N LYS A 27 19.24 19.95 15.77
CA LYS A 27 17.93 20.48 16.13
C LYS A 27 17.79 21.92 15.66
N THR A 28 16.61 22.28 15.18
CA THR A 28 16.26 23.63 14.78
C THR A 28 15.08 24.09 15.63
N ASP A 29 14.99 25.38 15.94
CA ASP A 29 13.83 25.95 16.65
C ASP A 29 12.62 26.21 15.73
N LYS A 30 12.69 25.81 14.45
CA LYS A 30 11.56 25.91 13.53
C LYS A 30 10.45 24.95 13.94
N LYS A 31 9.23 25.47 14.04
CA LYS A 31 8.00 24.72 14.27
C LYS A 31 7.10 24.85 13.06
N ILE A 32 6.57 23.73 12.57
CA ILE A 32 5.61 23.70 11.47
C ILE A 32 4.34 23.02 11.95
N GLY A 33 3.19 23.64 11.68
CA GLY A 33 1.89 23.02 11.89
C GLY A 33 1.57 22.11 10.71
N ILE A 34 0.99 20.93 10.96
CA ILE A 34 0.53 20.01 9.92
C ILE A 34 -0.95 19.73 10.18
N ASP A 35 -1.81 20.11 9.25
CA ASP A 35 -3.23 19.79 9.24
C ASP A 35 -3.51 18.65 8.24
N LEU A 36 -4.30 17.66 8.63
CA LEU A 36 -4.61 16.49 7.81
C LEU A 36 -6.08 16.54 7.37
N GLY A 37 -6.33 16.50 6.06
CA GLY A 37 -7.66 16.75 5.50
C GLY A 37 -8.17 15.69 4.52
N ILE A 38 -9.48 15.75 4.24
CA ILE A 38 -10.12 14.93 3.20
C ILE A 38 -9.89 15.54 1.80
N LYS A 39 -9.88 16.88 1.72
CA LYS A 39 -9.67 17.61 0.47
C LYS A 39 -8.21 17.51 0.01
N ASP A 40 -7.29 17.81 0.92
CA ASP A 40 -5.84 17.72 0.77
C ASP A 40 -5.32 16.80 1.88
N PHE A 41 -4.41 15.88 1.55
CA PHE A 41 -3.90 14.89 2.51
C PHE A 41 -3.21 15.56 3.69
N ALA A 42 -2.40 16.58 3.43
CA ALA A 42 -1.78 17.40 4.45
C ALA A 42 -1.61 18.84 3.96
N VAL A 43 -1.79 19.80 4.86
CA VAL A 43 -1.49 21.22 4.64
C VAL A 43 -0.53 21.68 5.74
N THR A 44 0.56 22.34 5.38
CA THR A 44 1.50 22.89 6.36
C THR A 44 1.15 24.34 6.71
N SER A 45 1.58 24.81 7.88
CA SER A 45 1.47 26.22 8.25
C SER A 45 2.21 27.16 7.29
N ASP A 46 3.17 26.63 6.54
CA ASP A 46 3.94 27.35 5.52
C ASP A 46 3.18 27.43 4.18
N GLY A 47 2.00 26.80 4.09
CA GLY A 47 1.12 26.84 2.92
C GLY A 47 1.30 25.69 1.92
N ASP A 48 2.24 24.77 2.17
CA ASP A 48 2.43 23.59 1.32
C ASP A 48 1.22 22.66 1.42
N LYS A 49 0.84 22.07 0.28
CA LYS A 49 -0.30 21.16 0.20
C LYS A 49 0.13 19.84 -0.42
N ILE A 50 -0.13 18.76 0.31
CA ILE A 50 0.01 17.39 -0.19
C ILE A 50 -1.36 16.95 -0.69
N ILE A 51 -1.47 16.65 -1.98
CA ILE A 51 -2.72 16.23 -2.62
C ILE A 51 -3.17 14.89 -2.05
N ASN A 52 -4.47 14.73 -1.80
CA ASN A 52 -5.06 13.44 -1.47
C ASN A 52 -5.22 12.56 -2.74
N PRO A 53 -4.47 11.44 -2.88
CA PRO A 53 -4.56 10.58 -4.05
C PRO A 53 -5.90 9.83 -4.09
N LYS A 54 -6.88 10.41 -4.79
CA LYS A 54 -8.25 9.87 -4.94
C LYS A 54 -8.32 8.46 -5.57
N TRP A 55 -7.25 8.01 -6.24
CA TRP A 55 -7.18 6.69 -6.87
C TRP A 55 -6.83 5.56 -5.88
N LEU A 56 -6.27 5.87 -4.70
CA LEU A 56 -5.80 4.88 -3.74
C LEU A 56 -6.93 3.95 -3.29
N ARG A 57 -8.07 4.53 -2.90
CA ARG A 57 -9.26 3.78 -2.47
C ARG A 57 -9.75 2.79 -3.53
N LYS A 58 -9.78 3.21 -4.80
CA LYS A 58 -10.20 2.33 -5.92
C LYS A 58 -9.23 1.16 -6.11
N SER A 59 -7.93 1.42 -5.98
CA SER A 59 -6.90 0.38 -6.06
C SER A 59 -7.02 -0.62 -4.89
N GLU A 60 -7.26 -0.14 -3.67
CA GLU A 60 -7.50 -1.00 -2.50
C GLU A 60 -8.73 -1.89 -2.64
N GLU A 61 -9.86 -1.33 -3.07
CA GLU A 61 -11.11 -2.07 -3.28
C GLU A 61 -10.92 -3.17 -4.34
N ARG A 62 -10.20 -2.87 -5.42
CA ARG A 62 -9.84 -3.87 -6.44
C ARG A 62 -8.96 -4.98 -5.88
N ILE A 63 -7.93 -4.66 -5.09
CA ILE A 63 -7.05 -5.64 -4.48
C ILE A 63 -7.83 -6.54 -3.52
N LYS A 64 -8.69 -5.97 -2.66
CA LYS A 64 -9.57 -6.74 -1.76
C LYS A 64 -10.45 -7.73 -2.53
N LYS A 65 -11.03 -7.32 -3.66
CA LYS A 65 -11.81 -8.21 -4.53
C LYS A 65 -10.96 -9.34 -5.09
N LEU A 66 -9.78 -9.04 -5.63
CA LEU A 66 -8.88 -10.04 -6.22
C LEU A 66 -8.35 -11.03 -5.17
N GLN A 67 -8.10 -10.59 -3.94
CA GLN A 67 -7.74 -11.49 -2.83
C GLN A 67 -8.87 -12.46 -2.48
N ARG A 68 -10.13 -11.98 -2.42
CA ARG A 68 -11.31 -12.83 -2.20
C ARG A 68 -11.52 -13.82 -3.35
N ASP A 69 -11.33 -13.37 -4.58
CA ASP A 69 -11.43 -14.23 -5.77
C ASP A 69 -10.36 -15.34 -5.71
N LEU A 70 -9.13 -15.00 -5.35
CA LEU A 70 -8.02 -15.94 -5.22
C LEU A 70 -8.24 -16.96 -4.10
N SER A 71 -8.73 -16.53 -2.93
CA SER A 71 -8.94 -17.41 -1.78
C SER A 71 -10.02 -18.47 -2.02
N ARG A 72 -11.00 -18.15 -2.88
CA ARG A 72 -12.07 -19.08 -3.30
C ARG A 72 -11.61 -20.10 -4.34
N LYS A 73 -10.43 -19.96 -4.97
CA LYS A 73 -9.96 -20.91 -5.98
C LYS A 73 -9.24 -22.10 -5.35
N GLN A 74 -9.46 -23.28 -5.94
CA GLN A 74 -8.78 -24.51 -5.55
C GLN A 74 -7.25 -24.36 -5.66
N LYS A 75 -6.54 -24.73 -4.59
CA LYS A 75 -5.07 -24.76 -4.55
C LYS A 75 -4.54 -25.66 -5.67
N GLY A 76 -3.45 -25.23 -6.33
CA GLY A 76 -2.85 -25.96 -7.45
C GLY A 76 -3.57 -25.84 -8.81
N SER A 77 -4.81 -25.33 -8.85
CA SER A 77 -5.52 -25.20 -10.12
C SER A 77 -4.94 -24.12 -11.04
N LYS A 78 -5.01 -24.34 -12.37
CA LYS A 78 -4.63 -23.34 -13.39
C LYS A 78 -5.38 -22.02 -13.21
N ASN A 79 -6.64 -22.07 -12.78
CA ASN A 79 -7.47 -20.88 -12.54
C ASN A 79 -7.00 -20.08 -11.32
N ARG A 80 -6.49 -20.74 -10.29
CA ARG A 80 -5.88 -20.07 -9.15
C ARG A 80 -4.61 -19.34 -9.55
N GLU A 81 -3.79 -19.95 -10.41
CA GLU A 81 -2.57 -19.31 -10.89
C GLU A 81 -2.88 -18.05 -11.72
N LYS A 82 -3.88 -18.12 -12.60
CA LYS A 82 -4.40 -16.92 -13.31
C LYS A 82 -4.87 -15.83 -12.34
N ALA A 83 -5.58 -16.19 -11.25
CA ALA A 83 -6.02 -15.23 -10.24
C ALA A 83 -4.83 -14.61 -9.47
N ARG A 84 -3.80 -15.40 -9.15
CA ARG A 84 -2.57 -14.94 -8.48
C ARG A 84 -1.84 -13.89 -9.33
N LEU A 85 -1.70 -14.14 -10.63
CA LEU A 85 -1.08 -13.21 -11.57
C LEU A 85 -1.86 -11.89 -11.67
N ARG A 86 -3.20 -11.95 -11.68
CA ARG A 86 -4.05 -10.73 -11.68
C ARG A 86 -3.85 -9.91 -10.39
N LEU A 87 -3.73 -10.57 -9.24
CA LEU A 87 -3.45 -9.92 -7.97
C LEU A 87 -2.07 -9.26 -7.97
N ALA A 88 -1.04 -9.95 -8.46
CA ALA A 88 0.32 -9.42 -8.57
C ALA A 88 0.37 -8.14 -9.43
N LYS A 89 -0.25 -8.15 -10.62
CA LYS A 89 -0.36 -6.97 -11.49
C LYS A 89 -1.08 -5.80 -10.83
N ALA A 90 -2.09 -6.06 -9.99
CA ALA A 90 -2.80 -5.01 -9.26
C ALA A 90 -1.91 -4.36 -8.19
N TYR A 91 -1.10 -5.15 -7.48
CA TYR A 91 -0.11 -4.64 -6.53
C TYR A 91 1.00 -3.85 -7.21
N GLU A 92 1.52 -4.34 -8.34
CA GLU A 92 2.52 -3.63 -9.14
C GLU A 92 2.01 -2.24 -9.55
N LYS A 93 0.78 -2.18 -10.07
CA LYS A 93 0.14 -0.91 -10.42
C LYS A 93 0.01 0.02 -9.21
N LEU A 94 -0.47 -0.48 -8.07
CA LEU A 94 -0.59 0.32 -6.84
C LEU A 94 0.76 0.92 -6.44
N VAL A 95 1.79 0.09 -6.41
CA VAL A 95 3.14 0.50 -6.01
C VAL A 95 3.71 1.54 -6.97
N ASN A 96 3.51 1.38 -8.27
CA ASN A 96 3.95 2.36 -9.26
C ASN A 96 3.22 3.70 -9.12
N GLN A 97 1.92 3.68 -8.78
CA GLN A 97 1.15 4.91 -8.53
C GLN A 97 1.56 5.62 -7.22
N ILE A 98 2.08 4.90 -6.22
CA ILE A 98 2.59 5.51 -4.97
C ILE A 98 3.99 6.11 -5.17
N ARG A 99 4.81 5.49 -6.03
CA ARG A 99 6.22 5.88 -6.24
C ARG A 99 6.44 6.92 -7.32
N GLY A 100 5.55 7.00 -8.30
CA GLY A 100 5.56 8.03 -9.35
C GLY A 100 4.82 9.27 -8.89
#